data_AF-A0A7H8KR66-F1
#
_entry.id   AF-A0A7H8KR66-F1
#
_cell.length_a   1.000
_cell.length_b   1.000
_cell.length_c   1.000
_cell.angle_alpha   90.00
_cell.angle_beta   90.00
_cell.angle_gamma   90.00
#
_symmetry.space_group_name_H-M   'P 1'
#
loop_
_entity.id
_entity.type
_entity.pdbx_description
1 polymer ?
#
loop_
_entity_poly.entity_id
_entity_poly.type
_entity_poly.pdbx_seq_one_letter_code
_entity_poly.pdbx_strand_id
1 'polypeptide(L)'
;MSVVEFYPTGVFGLHWEATEVDGDGEVRGIVLAESGRDGVAIAHVEQPNAVVFATRAEFARLREMLLGGDFDHLLPSGRRRA
;
A
#
# COMPACT_ATOMS: atom_id res chain seq x y z
N MET A 1 8.03 10.30 3.34
CA MET A 1 7.35 9.14 3.94
C MET A 1 7.63 9.22 5.43
N SER A 2 6.58 9.18 6.24
CA SER A 2 6.66 9.16 7.70
C SER A 2 6.45 7.73 8.19
N VAL A 3 7.22 7.31 9.19
CA VAL A 3 6.97 6.06 9.91
C VAL A 3 5.68 6.21 10.70
N VAL A 4 4.84 5.18 10.69
CA VAL A 4 3.50 5.21 11.30
C VAL A 4 3.28 4.02 12.22
N GLU A 5 2.56 4.27 13.30
CA GLU A 5 2.08 3.22 14.20
C GLU A 5 0.87 2.53 13.56
N PHE A 6 1.15 1.46 12.80
CA PHE A 6 0.14 0.62 12.16
C PHE A 6 0.34 -0.84 12.57
N TYR A 7 -0.73 -1.48 13.07
CA TYR A 7 -0.70 -2.83 13.63
C TYR A 7 -1.69 -3.75 12.90
N PRO A 8 -1.31 -4.27 11.72
CA PRO A 8 -2.15 -5.19 10.99
C PRO A 8 -2.32 -6.51 11.74
N THR A 9 -3.49 -7.14 11.56
CA THR A 9 -3.83 -8.38 12.25
C THR A 9 -2.92 -9.52 11.78
N GLY A 10 -2.20 -10.15 12.72
CA GLY A 10 -1.35 -11.30 12.43
C GLY A 10 0.01 -10.96 11.81
N VAL A 11 0.36 -9.68 11.67
CA VAL A 11 1.66 -9.24 11.16
C VAL A 11 2.29 -8.29 12.18
N PHE A 12 3.26 -8.81 12.94
CA PHE A 12 3.90 -8.10 14.05
C PHE A 12 5.35 -7.75 13.73
N GLY A 13 5.84 -6.63 14.27
CA GLY A 13 7.26 -6.28 14.25
C GLY A 13 7.77 -5.62 12.98
N LEU A 14 6.88 -5.22 12.05
CA LEU A 14 7.26 -4.45 10.87
C LEU A 14 7.17 -2.95 11.13
N HIS A 15 8.09 -2.19 10.52
CA HIS A 15 8.07 -0.73 10.54
C HIS A 15 7.33 -0.24 9.29
N TRP A 16 6.15 0.34 9.51
CA TRP A 16 5.27 0.79 8.45
C TRP A 16 5.51 2.25 8.11
N GLU A 17 5.47 2.57 6.82
CA GLU A 17 5.59 3.91 6.27
C GLU A 17 4.34 4.27 5.47
N ALA A 18 3.82 5.47 5.71
CA ALA A 18 2.70 6.01 4.94
C ALA A 18 3.14 6.42 3.53
N THR A 19 2.34 6.06 2.54
CA THR A 19 2.48 6.62 1.18
C THR A 19 1.86 8.00 1.07
N GLU A 20 0.85 8.30 1.89
CA GLU A 20 0.12 9.57 1.89
C GLU A 20 -0.30 9.96 3.32
N VAL A 21 -0.22 11.26 3.61
CA VAL A 21 -0.68 11.88 4.85
C VAL A 21 -1.47 13.12 4.46
N ASP A 22 -2.65 13.31 5.04
CA ASP A 22 -3.51 14.46 4.74
C ASP A 22 -3.10 15.74 5.50
N GLY A 23 -3.84 16.83 5.27
CA GLY A 23 -3.54 18.16 5.84
C GLY A 23 -3.65 18.23 7.36
N ASP A 24 -4.34 17.27 7.99
CA ASP A 24 -4.50 17.17 9.44
C ASP A 24 -3.47 16.20 10.07
N GLY A 25 -2.60 15.60 9.24
CA GLY A 25 -1.59 14.65 9.69
C GLY A 25 -2.10 13.21 9.79
N GLU A 26 -3.31 12.93 9.31
CA GLU A 26 -3.90 11.59 9.33
C GLU A 26 -3.40 10.76 8.14
N VAL A 27 -3.08 9.50 8.41
CA VAL A 27 -2.58 8.57 7.38
C VAL A 27 -3.76 8.03 6.58
N ARG A 28 -3.66 8.09 5.25
CA ARG A 28 -4.71 7.61 4.34
C ARG A 28 -4.15 6.61 3.34
N GLY A 29 -4.99 5.65 2.96
CA GLY A 29 -4.70 4.72 1.88
C GLY A 29 -3.69 3.64 2.27
N ILE A 30 -2.57 3.61 1.56
CA ILE A 30 -1.61 2.50 1.57
C ILE A 30 -0.45 2.79 2.53
N VAL A 31 -0.04 1.76 3.25
CA VAL A 31 1.20 1.73 4.03
C VAL A 31 2.09 0.59 3.54
N LEU A 32 3.40 0.81 3.62
CA LEU A 32 4.42 -0.12 3.15
C LEU A 32 5.38 -0.45 4.28
N ALA A 33 5.92 -1.66 4.31
CA ALA A 33 7.00 -2.02 5.22
C ALA A 33 8.01 -2.94 4.52
N GLU A 34 9.27 -2.87 4.93
CA GLU A 34 10.25 -3.89 4.56
C GLU A 34 9.96 -5.19 5.31
N SER A 35 9.94 -6.31 4.61
CA SER A 35 9.68 -7.63 5.17
C SER A 35 10.83 -8.58 4.88
N GLY A 36 11.76 -8.72 5.83
CA GLY A 36 12.96 -9.54 5.65
C GLY A 36 13.94 -8.93 4.64
N ARG A 37 14.81 -9.77 4.04
CA ARG A 37 15.94 -9.29 3.22
C ARG A 37 15.51 -8.62 1.92
N ASP A 38 14.49 -9.17 1.26
CA ASP A 38 14.07 -8.76 -0.09
C ASP A 38 12.55 -8.62 -0.26
N GLY A 39 11.81 -8.59 0.86
CA GLY A 39 10.35 -8.50 0.85
C GLY A 39 9.83 -7.10 1.12
N VAL A 40 8.63 -6.86 0.65
CA VAL A 40 7.81 -5.67 0.89
C VAL A 40 6.44 -6.16 1.35
N ALA A 41 5.96 -5.62 2.46
CA ALA A 41 4.59 -5.79 2.92
C ALA A 41 3.80 -4.53 2.56
N ILE A 42 2.58 -4.73 2.08
CA ILE A 42 1.68 -3.68 1.60
C ILE A 42 0.35 -3.87 2.31
N ALA A 43 -0.19 -2.82 2.91
CA ALA A 43 -1.49 -2.87 3.56
C ALA A 43 -2.27 -1.59 3.33
N HIS A 44 -3.58 -1.65 3.53
CA HIS A 44 -4.45 -0.47 3.55
C HIS A 44 -4.82 -0.14 5.00
N VAL A 45 -4.74 1.14 5.38
CA VAL A 45 -4.98 1.57 6.76
C VAL A 45 -6.39 1.23 7.26
N GLU A 46 -7.38 1.27 6.37
CA GLU A 46 -8.77 0.92 6.69
C GLU A 46 -9.07 -0.59 6.61
N GLN A 47 -8.11 -1.40 6.14
CA GLN A 47 -8.25 -2.86 6.02
C GLN A 47 -7.05 -3.57 6.66
N PRO A 48 -6.89 -3.48 8.00
CA PRO A 48 -5.70 -3.99 8.71
C PRO A 48 -5.58 -5.52 8.70
N ASN A 49 -6.58 -6.24 8.21
CA ASN A 49 -6.55 -7.70 8.03
C ASN A 49 -6.09 -8.13 6.63
N ALA A 50 -5.88 -7.20 5.70
CA ALA A 50 -5.46 -7.46 4.33
C ALA A 50 -4.04 -6.95 4.09
N VAL A 51 -3.05 -7.81 4.37
CA VAL A 51 -1.64 -7.53 4.09
C VAL A 51 -1.18 -8.38 2.91
N VAL A 52 -0.63 -7.73 1.90
CA VAL A 52 -0.02 -8.39 0.73
C VAL A 52 1.50 -8.37 0.91
N PHE A 53 2.12 -9.54 0.79
CA PHE A 53 3.57 -9.68 0.76
C PHE A 53 4.03 -9.91 -0.67
N ALA A 54 5.07 -9.19 -1.07
CA ALA A 54 5.72 -9.32 -2.36
C ALA A 54 7.23 -9.26 -2.18
N THR A 55 7.99 -9.82 -3.11
CA THR A 55 9.41 -9.49 -3.25
C THR A 55 9.56 -8.07 -3.81
N ARG A 56 10.72 -7.45 -3.60
CA ARG A 56 11.05 -6.15 -4.21
C ARG A 56 10.94 -6.17 -5.74
N ALA A 57 11.27 -7.29 -6.39
CA ALA A 57 11.14 -7.46 -7.83
C ALA A 57 9.67 -7.50 -8.29
N GLU A 58 8.81 -8.24 -7.58
CA GLU A 58 7.38 -8.28 -7.86
C GLU A 58 6.72 -6.92 -7.62
N PHE A 59 7.10 -6.21 -6.54
CA PHE A 59 6.61 -4.88 -6.26
C PHE A 59 7.00 -3.88 -7.35
N ALA A 60 8.26 -3.92 -7.83
CA ALA A 60 8.71 -3.09 -8.94
C ALA A 60 7.89 -3.35 -10.22
N ARG A 61 7.65 -4.63 -10.54
CA ARG A 61 6.81 -5.01 -11.69
C ARG A 61 5.36 -4.57 -11.53
N LEU A 62 4.77 -4.70 -10.34
CA LEU A 62 3.41 -4.23 -10.06
C LEU A 62 3.29 -2.73 -10.30
N ARG A 63 4.28 -1.94 -9.85
CA ARG A 63 4.34 -0.50 -10.09
C ARG A 63 4.40 -0.18 -11.59
N GLU A 64 5.20 -0.91 -12.36
CA GLU A 64 5.29 -0.72 -13.82
C GLU A 64 3.95 -0.99 -14.50
N MET A 65 3.27 -2.09 -14.15
CA MET A 65 1.96 -2.44 -14.71
C MET A 65 0.88 -1.40 -14.35
N LEU A 66 0.88 -0.89 -13.11
CA LEU A 66 -0.03 0.17 -12.67
C LEU A 66 0.20 1.46 -13.47
N LEU A 67 1.44 1.87 -13.66
CA LEU A 67 1.78 3.07 -14.45
C LEU A 67 1.53 2.89 -15.95
N GLY A 68 1.59 1.64 -16.43
CA GLY A 68 1.30 1.27 -17.82
C GLY A 68 -0.20 1.23 -18.16
N GLY A 69 -1.08 1.30 -17.16
CA GLY A 69 -2.53 1.21 -17.35
C GLY A 69 -3.04 -0.23 -17.59
N ASP A 70 -2.19 -1.25 -17.36
CA ASP A 70 -2.56 -2.65 -17.55
C ASP A 70 -3.76 -3.05 -16.68
N PHE A 71 -3.97 -2.35 -15.56
CA PHE A 71 -5.06 -2.57 -14.61
C PHE A 71 -6.24 -1.60 -14.75
N ASP A 72 -6.27 -0.73 -15.77
CA ASP A 72 -7.35 0.26 -15.92
C ASP A 72 -8.74 -0.38 -16.02
N HIS A 73 -8.81 -1.60 -16.56
CA HIS A 73 -10.03 -2.39 -16.64
C HIS A 73 -10.59 -2.85 -15.28
N LEU A 74 -9.76 -2.87 -14.22
CA LEU A 74 -10.15 -3.19 -12.85
C LEU A 74 -10.57 -1.95 -12.06
N LEU A 75 -10.20 -0.76 -12.54
CA LEU A 75 -10.55 0.49 -11.88
C LEU A 75 -11.96 0.92 -12.31
N PRO A 76 -12.82 1.34 -11.36
CA PRO A 76 -14.13 1.84 -11.71
C PRO A 76 -13.97 3.03 -12.67
N SER A 77 -14.54 2.92 -13.87
CA SER A 77 -14.59 4.03 -14.82
C SER A 77 -15.34 5.15 -14.12
N GLY A 78 -14.63 6.22 -13.75
CA GLY A 78 -15.21 7.30 -12.97
C GLY A 78 -16.45 7.86 -13.65
N ARG A 79 -17.65 7.51 -13.17
CA ARG A 79 -18.84 8.32 -13.42
C ARG A 79 -18.60 9.60 -12.64
N ARG A 80 -18.06 10.64 -13.31
CA ARG A 80 -18.12 12.01 -12.81
C ARG A 80 -19.56 12.24 -12.36
N ARG A 81 -19.78 12.39 -11.06
CA ARG A 81 -21.03 12.98 -10.58
C ARG A 81 -21.08 14.40 -11.17
N ALA A 82 -22.26 14.71 -11.69
CA ALA A 82 -22.62 15.90 -12.43
C ALA A 82 -22.20 17.21 -11.75
#